data_AF-A0A7C6ATJ7-F1
#
_entry.id   AF-A0A7C6ATJ7-F1
#
_cell.length_a   1.000
_cell.length_b   1.000
_cell.length_c   1.000
_cell.angle_alpha   90.00
_cell.angle_beta   90.00
_cell.angle_gamma   90.00
#
_symmetry.space_group_name_H-M   'P 1'
#
loop_
_entity.id
_entity.type
_entity.pdbx_description
1 polymer ?
#
loop_
_entity_poly.entity_id
_entity_poly.type
_entity_poly.pdbx_seq_one_letter_code
_entity_poly.pdbx_strand_id
1 'polypeptide(L)'
;HNYLTDVISFKYEEDSEILGEIYICPYQVKKNAKRFNVSFENELRRVIAHGMLHLYGYNDGTDKEREEMRRMEDSMLDLWS
;
A
#
# COMPACT_ATOMS: atom_id res chain seq x y z
N HIS A 1 -6.66 1.13 -13.47
CA HIS A 1 -6.87 0.85 -12.03
C HIS A 1 -7.81 1.92 -11.47
N ASN A 2 -9.01 1.54 -11.02
CA ASN A 2 -10.01 2.44 -10.43
C ASN A 2 -10.51 1.82 -9.11
N TYR A 3 -9.61 1.70 -8.13
CA TYR A 3 -10.05 1.63 -6.74
C TYR A 3 -10.09 3.06 -6.23
N LEU A 4 -11.09 3.41 -5.39
CA LEU A 4 -11.14 4.66 -4.64
C LEU A 4 -9.87 4.73 -3.78
N THR A 5 -8.80 5.22 -4.37
CA THR A 5 -7.43 4.90 -3.96
C THR A 5 -7.08 5.79 -2.79
N ASP A 6 -7.04 5.18 -1.62
CA ASP A 6 -6.36 5.67 -0.43
C ASP A 6 -4.87 5.90 -0.66
N VAL A 7 -4.28 5.26 -1.67
CA VAL A 7 -2.89 5.46 -2.10
C VAL A 7 -2.72 5.47 -3.62
N ILE A 8 -1.84 6.34 -4.11
CA ILE A 8 -1.34 6.35 -5.48
C ILE A 8 0.19 6.36 -5.42
N SER A 9 0.85 5.43 -6.10
CA SER A 9 2.31 5.37 -6.19
C SER A 9 2.78 5.68 -7.61
N PHE A 10 3.80 6.52 -7.74
CA PHE A 10 4.46 6.85 -9.00
C PHE A 10 5.91 6.40 -8.93
N LYS A 11 6.24 5.32 -9.64
CA LYS A 11 7.61 4.83 -9.74
C LYS A 11 8.39 5.70 -10.75
N TYR A 12 9.61 6.08 -10.38
CA TYR A 12 10.53 6.76 -11.28
C TYR A 12 11.37 5.75 -12.08
N GLU A 13 12.14 6.22 -13.06
CA GLU A 13 13.02 5.36 -13.86
C GLU A 13 14.11 4.70 -13.00
N GLU A 14 14.61 3.53 -13.44
CA GLU A 14 15.49 2.68 -12.64
C GLU A 14 16.84 3.32 -12.27
N ASP A 15 17.28 4.33 -13.03
CA ASP A 15 18.53 5.07 -12.78
C ASP A 15 18.36 6.31 -11.88
N SER A 16 17.18 6.51 -11.29
CA SER A 16 16.90 7.61 -10.36
C SER A 16 17.36 7.29 -8.93
N GLU A 17 17.98 8.26 -8.25
CA GLU A 17 18.30 8.16 -6.82
C GLU A 17 17.05 8.02 -5.94
N ILE A 18 15.89 8.48 -6.43
CA ILE A 18 14.59 8.37 -5.78
C ILE A 18 13.77 7.30 -6.49
N LEU A 19 13.26 6.31 -5.75
CA LEU A 19 12.47 5.20 -6.30
C LEU A 19 11.10 5.63 -6.83
N GLY A 20 10.51 6.66 -6.22
CA GLY A 20 9.21 7.19 -6.59
C GLY A 20 8.53 7.98 -5.49
N GLU A 21 7.27 8.31 -5.71
CA GLU A 21 6.41 9.05 -4.79
C GLU A 21 5.18 8.23 -4.40
N ILE A 22 4.68 8.45 -3.19
CA ILE A 22 3.46 7.84 -2.67
C ILE A 22 2.56 8.95 -2.13
N TYR A 23 1.35 9.06 -2.68
CA TYR A 23 0.33 10.02 -2.27
C TYR A 23 -0.78 9.29 -1.53
N ILE A 24 -1.05 9.68 -0.29
CA ILE A 24 -2.04 9.00 0.57
C ILE A 24 -3.16 9.97 0.96
N CYS A 25 -4.41 9.53 0.82
CA CYS A 25 -5.59 10.28 1.24
C CYS A 25 -6.03 9.84 2.66
N PRO A 26 -5.69 10.57 3.73
CA PRO A 26 -5.99 10.16 5.10
C PRO A 26 -7.51 10.06 5.39
N TYR A 27 -8.32 10.85 4.69
CA TYR A 27 -9.78 10.74 4.78
C TYR A 27 -10.28 9.37 4.27
N GLN A 28 -9.71 8.88 3.17
CA GLN A 28 -10.07 7.58 2.63
C GLN A 28 -9.54 6.43 3.50
N VAL A 29 -8.30 6.53 3.99
CA VAL A 29 -7.73 5.61 4.99
C VAL A 29 -8.64 5.49 6.22
N LYS A 30 -9.14 6.63 6.74
CA LYS A 30 -10.07 6.62 7.88
C LYS A 30 -11.41 5.94 7.58
N LYS A 31 -11.92 6.06 6.35
CA LYS A 31 -13.12 5.34 5.91
C LYS A 31 -12.86 3.84 5.78
N ASN A 32 -11.70 3.45 5.26
CA ASN A 32 -11.30 2.06 5.10
C ASN A 32 -11.06 1.39 6.46
N ALA A 33 -10.36 2.05 7.38
CA ALA A 33 -10.17 1.58 8.75
C ALA A 33 -11.50 1.23 9.45
N LYS A 34 -12.52 2.08 9.29
CA LYS A 34 -13.88 1.80 9.79
C LYS A 34 -14.53 0.62 9.09
N ARG A 35 -14.41 0.54 7.77
CA ARG A 35 -14.99 -0.54 6.94
C ARG A 35 -14.39 -1.91 7.28
N PHE A 36 -13.08 -1.96 7.54
CA PHE A 36 -12.34 -3.17 7.86
C PHE A 36 -12.25 -3.46 9.36
N ASN A 37 -12.83 -2.59 10.20
CA ASN A 37 -12.80 -2.70 11.66
C ASN A 37 -11.38 -2.81 12.23
N VAL A 38 -10.47 -1.97 11.73
CA VAL A 38 -9.08 -1.85 12.21
C VAL A 38 -8.80 -0.44 12.72
N SER A 39 -7.70 -0.25 13.44
CA SER A 39 -7.28 1.10 13.84
C SER A 39 -6.88 1.92 12.61
N PHE A 40 -7.08 3.24 12.69
CA PHE A 40 -6.61 4.15 11.64
C PHE A 40 -5.11 3.99 11.38
N GLU A 41 -4.32 3.78 12.44
CA GLU A 41 -2.88 3.61 12.34
C GLU A 41 -2.50 2.31 11.62
N ASN A 42 -3.17 1.19 11.91
CA ASN A 42 -2.92 -0.07 11.20
C ASN A 42 -3.27 0.04 9.72
N GLU A 43 -4.39 0.67 9.39
CA GLU A 43 -4.76 0.90 7.99
C GLU A 43 -3.76 1.83 7.30
N LEU A 44 -3.35 2.92 7.95
CA LEU A 44 -2.36 3.83 7.39
C LEU A 44 -1.03 3.13 7.10
N ARG A 45 -0.54 2.31 8.05
CA ARG A 45 0.67 1.51 7.87
C ARG A 45 0.53 0.52 6.72
N ARG A 46 -0.63 -0.16 6.60
CA ARG A 46 -0.90 -1.08 5.50
C ARG A 46 -0.89 -0.38 4.14
N VAL A 47 -1.50 0.79 4.05
CA VAL A 47 -1.56 1.61 2.83
C VAL A 47 -0.18 2.14 2.44
N ILE A 48 0.66 2.52 3.41
CA ILE A 48 2.08 2.86 3.17
C ILE A 48 2.84 1.65 2.64
N ALA A 49 2.73 0.50 3.31
CA ALA A 49 3.39 -0.74 2.89
C ALA A 49 2.98 -1.13 1.46
N HIS A 50 1.68 -1.09 1.15
CA HIS A 50 1.13 -1.33 -0.17
C HIS A 50 1.76 -0.39 -1.22
N GLY A 51 1.81 0.91 -0.93
CA GLY A 51 2.41 1.90 -1.81
C GLY A 51 3.89 1.64 -2.08
N MET A 52 4.65 1.24 -1.05
CA MET A 52 6.07 0.89 -1.18
C MET A 52 6.26 -0.40 -1.99
N LEU A 53 5.46 -1.44 -1.75
CA LEU A 53 5.53 -2.70 -2.48
C LEU A 53 5.34 -2.51 -3.99
N HIS A 54 4.42 -1.63 -4.39
CA HIS A 54 4.30 -1.24 -5.79
C HIS A 54 5.56 -0.58 -6.36
N LEU A 55 6.23 0.29 -5.60
CA LEU A 55 7.50 0.88 -6.03
C LEU A 55 8.60 -0.18 -6.22
N TYR A 56 8.57 -1.25 -5.41
CA TYR A 56 9.46 -2.41 -5.55
C TYR A 56 9.04 -3.43 -6.62
N GLY A 57 7.94 -3.19 -7.35
CA GLY A 57 7.51 -4.03 -8.48
C GLY A 57 6.54 -5.16 -8.12
N TYR A 58 6.00 -5.17 -6.91
CA TYR A 58 4.88 -6.06 -6.59
C TYR A 58 3.60 -5.52 -7.23
N ASN A 59 2.85 -6.40 -7.88
CA ASN A 59 1.57 -6.08 -8.52
C ASN A 59 0.40 -6.75 -7.78
N ASP A 60 -0.83 -6.38 -8.13
CA ASP A 60 -2.07 -6.88 -7.54
C ASP A 60 -3.17 -7.13 -8.60
N GLY A 61 -2.74 -7.32 -9.86
CA GLY A 61 -3.63 -7.48 -11.01
C GLY A 61 -4.35 -8.83 -11.02
N THR A 62 -3.66 -9.89 -10.62
CA THR A 62 -4.20 -11.26 -10.54
C THR A 62 -4.43 -11.70 -9.09
N ASP A 63 -5.22 -12.75 -8.88
CA ASP A 63 -5.49 -13.26 -7.53
C ASP A 63 -4.22 -13.76 -6.82
N LYS A 64 -3.30 -14.38 -7.57
CA LYS A 64 -2.01 -14.85 -7.05
C LYS A 64 -1.11 -13.68 -6.62
N GLU A 65 -1.06 -12.63 -7.44
CA GLU A 65 -0.31 -11.41 -7.13
C GLU A 65 -0.89 -10.70 -5.89
N ARG A 66 -2.23 -10.64 -5.76
CA ARG A 66 -2.88 -10.10 -4.55
C ARG A 66 -2.56 -10.90 -3.31
N GLU A 67 -2.56 -12.23 -3.39
CA GLU A 67 -2.21 -13.08 -2.26
C GLU A 67 -0.76 -12.84 -1.80
N GLU A 68 0.17 -12.75 -2.75
CA GLU A 68 1.56 -12.41 -2.47
C GLU A 68 1.70 -11.01 -1.85
N MET A 69 1.04 -10.01 -2.43
CA MET A 69 1.05 -8.65 -1.92
C MET A 69 0.51 -8.57 -0.48
N ARG A 70 -0.60 -9.26 -0.19
CA ARG A 70 -1.16 -9.33 1.17
C ARG A 70 -0.19 -9.95 2.16
N ARG A 71 0.47 -11.05 1.79
CA ARG A 71 1.50 -11.67 2.63
C ARG A 71 2.64 -10.70 2.95
N MET A 72 3.08 -9.92 1.95
CA MET A 72 4.15 -8.93 2.14
C MET A 72 3.71 -7.74 2.99
N GLU A 73 2.47 -7.25 2.81
CA GLU A 73 1.87 -6.22 3.67
C GLU A 73 1.83 -6.68 5.13
N ASP A 74 1.37 -7.91 5.38
CA ASP A 74 1.29 -8.48 6.73
C ASP A 74 2.68 -8.58 7.36
N SER A 75 3.67 -9.07 6.60
CA SER A 75 5.06 -9.11 7.07
C SER A 75 5.63 -7.74 7.42
N MET A 76 5.26 -6.67 6.71
CA MET A 76 5.71 -5.31 7.04
C MET A 76 5.01 -4.77 8.29
N LEU A 77 3.73 -5.09 8.48
CA LEU A 77 2.98 -4.70 9.67
C LEU A 77 3.54 -5.34 10.95
N ASP A 78 3.94 -6.62 10.87
CA ASP A 78 4.55 -7.35 11.98
C ASP A 78 5.92 -6.77 12.39
N LEU A 79 6.63 -6.09 11.47
CA LEU A 79 7.87 -5.37 11.81
C LEU A 79 7.62 -4.07 12.58
N TRP A 80 6.40 -3.53 12.53
CA TRP A 80 6.00 -2.30 13.19
C TRP A 80 5.29 -2.52 14.55
N SER A 81 5.13 -3.78 14.97
CA SER A 81 4.59 -4.15 16.29
C SER A 81 5.68 -4.31 17.34
#